data_AF-A0A257WDY4-F1
#
_entry.id   AF-A0A257WDY4-F1
#
_cell.length_a   1.000
_cell.length_b   1.000
_cell.length_c   1.000
_cell.angle_alpha   90.00
_cell.angle_beta   90.00
_cell.angle_gamma   90.00
#
_symmetry.space_group_name_H-M   'P 1'
#
loop_
_entity.id
_entity.type
_entity.pdbx_description
1 polymer ?
#
loop_
_entity_poly.entity_id
_entity_poly.type
_entity_poly.pdbx_seq_one_letter_code
_entity_poly.pdbx_strand_id
1 'polypeptide(L)'
;MFMAVLLYACCVPSATAVAADDVLTSWNDGPSKKSIVEFVIATTTAGSPNFVPERERIATFDNDGTLWAEQPAYFQLFFAIDRVKALAPEHPEWQTQEPFASLIKGDMKAALAGGEKALLDIVMASHAGITTEEFDWVVREWLATARHPQTGRPYTKMVFQPMLELLDYLRAHEFKTFIVSGGGIEFMRVFAEDVYGVPP
;
A
#
# COMPACT_ATOMS: atom_id res chain seq x y z
N MET A 1 -15.41 -4.29 73.31
CA MET A 1 -14.14 -3.89 72.69
C MET A 1 -13.60 -5.06 71.90
N PHE A 2 -13.94 -5.17 70.62
CA PHE A 2 -13.21 -5.97 69.63
C PHE A 2 -13.54 -5.36 68.26
N MET A 3 -12.53 -4.77 67.64
CA MET A 3 -12.61 -3.99 66.40
C MET A 3 -12.31 -4.96 65.24
N ALA A 4 -13.31 -5.26 64.41
CA ALA A 4 -13.12 -6.09 63.23
C ALA A 4 -12.63 -5.22 62.07
N VAL A 5 -11.38 -5.43 61.66
CA VAL A 5 -10.76 -4.77 60.50
C VAL A 5 -11.18 -5.52 59.24
N LEU A 6 -11.98 -4.89 58.38
CA LEU A 6 -12.22 -5.39 57.02
C LEU A 6 -11.01 -5.06 56.14
N LEU A 7 -10.25 -6.08 55.75
CA LEU A 7 -9.24 -6.00 54.70
C LEU A 7 -9.94 -6.08 53.33
N TYR A 8 -10.02 -4.95 52.64
CA TYR A 8 -10.46 -4.89 51.26
C TYR A 8 -9.31 -5.39 50.37
N ALA A 9 -9.42 -6.62 49.87
CA ALA A 9 -8.48 -7.14 48.89
C ALA A 9 -8.74 -6.46 47.54
N CYS A 10 -7.92 -5.47 47.17
CA CYS A 10 -7.89 -4.93 45.82
C CYS A 10 -7.40 -6.02 44.85
N CYS A 11 -8.33 -6.66 44.14
CA CYS A 11 -8.00 -7.41 42.94
C CYS A 11 -7.51 -6.42 41.88
N VAL A 12 -6.19 -6.31 41.73
CA VAL A 12 -5.59 -5.66 40.57
C VAL A 12 -5.84 -6.59 39.38
N PRO A 13 -6.50 -6.13 38.30
CA PRO A 13 -6.60 -6.94 37.10
C PRO A 13 -5.20 -7.13 36.54
N SER A 14 -4.75 -8.39 36.46
CA SER A 14 -3.55 -8.75 35.71
C SER A 14 -3.78 -8.35 34.26
N ALA A 15 -3.07 -7.32 33.82
CA ALA A 15 -2.91 -7.07 32.39
C ALA A 15 -2.25 -8.32 31.80
N THR A 16 -2.98 -9.03 30.95
CA THR A 16 -2.41 -10.08 30.11
C THR A 16 -1.37 -9.39 29.22
N ALA A 17 -0.09 -9.58 29.54
CA ALA A 17 0.98 -9.22 28.65
C ALA A 17 0.81 -10.05 27.38
N VAL A 18 0.43 -9.40 26.27
CA VAL A 18 0.53 -10.01 24.94
C VAL A 18 1.99 -10.36 24.77
N ALA A 19 2.30 -11.66 24.69
CA ALA A 19 3.67 -12.11 24.48
C ALA A 19 4.18 -11.50 23.17
N ALA A 20 5.37 -10.89 23.20
CA ALA A 20 5.99 -10.28 22.03
C ALA A 20 6.25 -11.28 20.87
N ASP A 21 6.12 -12.57 21.14
CA ASP A 21 6.33 -13.66 20.17
C ASP A 21 5.18 -13.80 19.15
N ASP A 22 4.00 -13.21 19.39
CA ASP A 22 2.82 -13.36 18.52
C ASP A 22 2.58 -12.19 17.54
N VAL A 23 3.42 -11.15 17.55
CA VAL A 23 3.27 -9.98 16.66
C VAL A 23 4.29 -9.98 15.52
N LEU A 24 3.88 -9.52 14.34
CA LEU A 24 4.74 -9.40 13.16
C LEU A 24 5.38 -10.75 12.79
N THR A 25 4.56 -11.80 12.66
CA THR A 25 4.99 -13.20 12.48
C THR A 25 5.82 -13.47 11.22
N SER A 26 5.63 -12.67 10.16
CA SER A 26 6.39 -12.77 8.91
C SER A 26 7.68 -11.94 8.93
N TRP A 27 7.97 -11.23 10.03
CA TRP A 27 9.24 -10.53 10.22
C TRP A 27 10.24 -11.45 10.91
N ASN A 28 11.43 -11.58 10.32
CA ASN A 28 12.56 -12.23 10.98
C ASN A 28 12.91 -11.50 12.28
N ASP A 29 13.31 -12.26 13.29
CA ASP A 29 13.85 -11.68 14.51
C ASP A 29 15.15 -10.95 14.22
N GLY A 30 15.16 -9.65 14.49
CA GLY A 30 16.27 -8.77 14.14
C GLY A 30 16.00 -7.30 14.45
N PRO A 31 16.95 -6.42 14.11
CA PRO A 31 16.91 -5.01 14.48
C PRO A 31 15.64 -4.29 14.03
N SER A 32 15.10 -4.61 12.85
CA SER A 32 13.89 -3.96 12.33
C SER A 32 12.63 -4.31 13.13
N LYS A 33 12.34 -5.61 13.32
CA LYS A 33 11.19 -6.07 14.11
C LYS A 33 11.26 -5.51 15.54
N LYS A 34 12.43 -5.59 16.15
CA LYS A 34 12.68 -5.04 17.50
C LYS A 34 12.39 -3.53 17.55
N SER A 35 12.95 -2.76 16.62
CA SER A 35 12.75 -1.30 16.57
C SER A 35 11.29 -0.92 16.38
N ILE A 36 10.55 -1.63 15.53
CA ILE A 36 9.12 -1.40 15.32
C ILE A 36 8.34 -1.63 16.62
N VAL A 37 8.55 -2.78 17.26
CA VAL A 37 7.82 -3.15 18.49
C VAL A 37 8.15 -2.18 19.62
N GLU A 38 9.44 -1.86 19.83
CA GLU A 38 9.88 -0.91 20.86
C GLU A 38 9.34 0.51 20.61
N PHE A 39 9.33 0.98 19.36
CA PHE A 39 8.76 2.28 19.00
C PHE A 39 7.27 2.36 19.31
N VAL A 40 6.50 1.34 18.91
CA VAL A 40 5.06 1.30 19.17
C VAL A 40 4.80 1.27 20.67
N ILE A 41 5.46 0.40 21.44
CA ILE A 41 5.33 0.35 22.89
C ILE A 41 5.67 1.70 23.53
N ALA A 42 6.79 2.31 23.14
CA ALA A 42 7.24 3.58 23.71
C ALA A 42 6.27 4.73 23.43
N THR A 43 5.59 4.72 22.28
CA THR A 43 4.68 5.80 21.88
C THR A 43 3.24 5.57 22.32
N THR A 44 2.85 4.35 22.72
CA THR A 44 1.46 4.02 23.10
C THR A 44 1.30 3.73 24.60
N THR A 45 2.38 3.47 25.34
CA THR A 45 2.32 3.20 26.78
C THR A 45 2.10 4.49 27.57
N ALA A 46 0.98 4.58 28.28
CA ALA A 46 0.69 5.71 29.17
C ALA A 46 1.81 5.92 30.21
N GLY A 47 2.23 7.18 30.40
CA GLY A 47 3.34 7.53 31.29
C GLY A 47 4.74 7.33 30.71
N SER A 48 4.86 6.76 29.50
CA SER A 48 6.13 6.78 28.77
C SER A 48 6.57 8.21 28.48
N PRO A 49 7.88 8.53 28.59
CA PRO A 49 8.39 9.85 28.18
C PRO A 49 8.22 10.13 26.68
N ASN A 50 7.99 9.08 25.88
CA ASN A 50 7.77 9.17 24.44
C ASN A 50 6.30 9.01 24.03
N PHE A 51 5.37 9.02 25.00
CA PHE A 51 3.95 8.80 24.72
C PHE A 51 3.42 9.83 23.70
N VAL A 52 2.72 9.33 22.68
CA VAL A 52 2.06 10.12 21.64
C VAL A 52 0.55 9.95 21.80
N PRO A 53 -0.22 11.05 21.95
CA PRO A 53 -1.68 10.99 21.95
C PRO A 53 -2.22 10.35 20.67
N GLU A 54 -3.27 9.52 20.77
CA GLU A 54 -3.89 8.80 19.64
C GLU A 54 -4.11 9.66 18.39
N ARG A 55 -4.60 10.89 18.57
CA ARG A 55 -4.88 11.82 17.46
C ARG A 55 -3.64 12.22 16.64
N GLU A 56 -2.45 12.05 17.21
CA GLU A 56 -1.14 12.39 16.63
C GLU A 56 -0.38 11.16 16.10
N ARG A 57 -0.90 9.94 16.32
CA ARG A 57 -0.27 8.70 15.85
C ARG A 57 -0.52 8.51 14.35
N ILE A 58 0.28 9.17 13.52
CA ILE A 58 0.21 9.09 12.06
C ILE A 58 1.39 8.28 11.53
N ALA A 59 1.11 7.26 10.73
CA ALA A 59 2.12 6.46 10.03
C ALA A 59 1.87 6.54 8.51
N THR A 60 2.89 6.91 7.75
CA THR A 60 2.82 7.04 6.29
C THR A 60 3.67 5.97 5.62
N PHE A 61 3.14 5.35 4.58
CA PHE A 61 3.79 4.34 3.75
C PHE A 61 3.79 4.77 2.29
N ASP A 62 4.90 4.60 1.59
CA ASP A 62 4.82 4.53 0.13
C ASP A 62 4.09 3.23 -0.29
N ASN A 63 3.64 3.12 -1.53
CA ASN A 63 2.97 1.93 -2.06
C ASN A 63 3.93 1.07 -2.90
N ASP A 64 4.41 1.61 -4.02
CA ASP A 64 5.32 0.91 -4.93
C ASP A 64 6.66 0.61 -4.25
N GLY A 65 7.11 -0.65 -4.30
CA GLY A 65 8.34 -1.11 -3.64
C GLY A 65 8.28 -1.18 -2.12
N THR A 66 7.19 -0.70 -1.49
CA THR A 66 7.03 -0.63 -0.03
C THR A 66 5.88 -1.47 0.51
N LEU A 67 4.68 -1.43 -0.07
CA LEU A 67 3.54 -2.28 0.32
C LEU A 67 3.33 -3.43 -0.68
N TRP A 68 3.68 -3.21 -1.94
CA TRP A 68 3.71 -4.23 -2.98
C TRP A 68 4.95 -4.15 -3.86
N ALA A 69 5.17 -5.16 -4.69
CA ALA A 69 6.29 -5.18 -5.63
C ALA A 69 6.16 -4.11 -6.73
N GLU A 70 7.30 -3.67 -7.26
CA GLU A 70 7.37 -2.65 -8.33
C GLU A 70 8.34 -3.03 -9.45
N GLN A 71 8.82 -4.28 -9.45
CA GLN A 71 9.77 -4.75 -10.46
C GLN A 71 9.03 -5.59 -11.49
N PRO A 72 9.39 -5.47 -12.79
CA PRO A 72 10.46 -4.63 -13.35
C PRO A 72 10.05 -3.15 -13.56
N ALA A 73 8.80 -2.81 -13.30
CA ALA A 73 8.27 -1.45 -13.26
C ALA A 73 7.04 -1.38 -12.35
N TYR A 74 6.73 -0.19 -11.85
CA TYR A 74 5.56 0.04 -10.99
C TYR A 74 4.26 -0.37 -11.70
N PHE A 75 3.30 -0.91 -10.94
CA PHE A 75 2.16 -1.63 -11.54
C PHE A 75 1.21 -0.72 -12.32
N GLN A 76 1.11 0.55 -11.96
CA GLN A 76 0.33 1.52 -12.72
C GLN A 76 0.89 1.74 -14.14
N LEU A 77 2.20 1.55 -14.36
CA LEU A 77 2.76 1.60 -15.71
C LEU A 77 2.24 0.43 -16.56
N PHE A 78 2.21 -0.78 -16.01
CA PHE A 78 1.62 -1.92 -16.71
C PHE A 78 0.15 -1.69 -17.08
N PHE A 79 -0.63 -1.13 -16.13
CA PHE A 79 -1.98 -0.69 -16.40
C PHE A 79 -2.05 0.31 -17.57
N ALA A 80 -1.22 1.37 -17.53
CA ALA A 80 -1.23 2.40 -18.57
C ALA A 80 -0.85 1.83 -19.95
N ILE A 81 0.08 0.88 -20.00
CA ILE A 81 0.48 0.18 -21.23
C ILE A 81 -0.67 -0.62 -21.81
N ASP A 82 -1.34 -1.43 -20.98
CA ASP A 82 -2.47 -2.25 -21.43
C ASP A 82 -3.63 -1.37 -21.89
N ARG A 83 -3.86 -0.24 -21.22
CA ARG A 83 -4.83 0.77 -21.63
C ARG A 83 -4.50 1.41 -22.98
N VAL A 84 -3.26 1.84 -23.20
CA VAL A 84 -2.84 2.38 -24.50
C VAL A 84 -3.07 1.34 -25.60
N LYS A 85 -2.74 0.07 -25.37
CA LYS A 85 -2.98 -1.00 -26.35
C LYS A 85 -4.47 -1.21 -26.61
N ALA A 86 -5.31 -1.18 -25.58
CA ALA A 86 -6.75 -1.33 -25.70
C ALA A 86 -7.40 -0.17 -26.46
N LEU A 87 -6.90 1.05 -26.28
CA LEU A 87 -7.39 2.28 -26.92
C LEU A 87 -6.78 2.52 -28.32
N ALA A 88 -5.69 1.84 -28.68
CA ALA A 88 -5.00 2.03 -29.96
C ALA A 88 -5.90 1.96 -31.21
N PRO A 89 -6.97 1.12 -31.29
CA PRO A 89 -7.89 1.14 -32.44
C PRO A 89 -8.64 2.46 -32.63
N GLU A 90 -8.81 3.24 -31.56
CA GLU A 90 -9.47 4.56 -31.57
C GLU A 90 -8.48 5.70 -31.84
N HIS A 91 -7.18 5.41 -31.86
CA HIS A 91 -6.07 6.36 -32.03
C HIS A 91 -5.12 5.95 -33.16
N PRO A 92 -5.52 6.10 -34.44
CA PRO A 92 -4.68 5.73 -35.58
C PRO A 92 -3.30 6.42 -35.60
N GLU A 93 -3.20 7.62 -35.03
CA GLU A 93 -1.96 8.39 -34.93
C GLU A 93 -0.89 7.69 -34.06
N TRP A 94 -1.30 6.88 -33.08
CA TRP A 94 -0.39 6.15 -32.19
C TRP A 94 0.43 5.08 -32.92
N GLN A 95 0.07 4.71 -34.15
CA GLN A 95 0.88 3.80 -34.97
C GLN A 95 2.24 4.41 -35.36
N THR A 96 2.34 5.73 -35.38
CA THR A 96 3.55 6.47 -35.78
C THR A 96 4.05 7.46 -34.73
N GLN A 97 3.19 7.87 -33.80
CA GLN A 97 3.54 8.83 -32.75
C GLN A 97 4.22 8.15 -31.56
N GLU A 98 5.41 8.61 -31.20
CA GLU A 98 6.07 8.19 -29.95
C GLU A 98 5.51 8.94 -28.73
N PRO A 99 5.45 8.30 -27.54
CA PRO A 99 5.99 6.97 -27.22
C PRO A 99 5.07 5.78 -27.56
N PHE A 100 3.86 6.04 -28.06
CA PHE A 100 2.83 5.02 -28.28
C PHE A 100 3.21 3.99 -29.35
N ALA A 101 3.85 4.42 -30.44
CA ALA A 101 4.25 3.55 -31.54
C ALA A 101 5.23 2.46 -31.09
N SER A 102 6.24 2.81 -30.29
CA SER A 102 7.16 1.85 -29.69
C SER A 102 6.46 0.95 -28.67
N LEU A 103 5.55 1.51 -27.88
CA LEU A 103 4.82 0.79 -26.84
C LEU A 103 3.91 -0.30 -27.42
N ILE A 104 3.17 0.02 -28.49
CA ILE A 104 2.29 -0.92 -29.21
C ILE A 104 3.10 -2.08 -29.82
N LYS A 105 4.32 -1.81 -30.29
CA LYS A 105 5.25 -2.83 -30.81
C LYS A 105 5.91 -3.67 -29.70
N GLY A 106 5.67 -3.35 -28.43
CA GLY A 106 6.28 -4.03 -27.28
C GLY A 106 7.71 -3.59 -26.96
N ASP A 107 8.22 -2.53 -27.59
CA ASP A 107 9.55 -1.99 -27.29
C ASP A 107 9.46 -0.99 -26.13
N MET A 108 9.39 -1.54 -24.91
CA MET A 108 9.34 -0.76 -23.67
C MET A 108 10.53 0.17 -23.50
N LYS A 109 11.70 -0.24 -23.97
CA LYS A 109 12.92 0.56 -23.83
C LYS A 109 12.85 1.79 -24.73
N ALA A 110 12.42 1.63 -25.98
CA ALA A 110 12.22 2.76 -26.89
C ALA A 110 11.08 3.67 -26.44
N ALA A 111 9.95 3.10 -25.99
CA ALA A 111 8.81 3.87 -25.49
C ALA A 111 9.18 4.77 -24.32
N LEU A 112 10.03 4.29 -23.40
CA LEU A 112 10.47 5.05 -22.22
C LEU A 112 11.75 5.86 -22.43
N ALA A 113 12.31 5.90 -23.65
CA ALA A 113 13.56 6.62 -23.93
C ALA A 113 13.43 8.15 -23.74
N GLY A 114 12.21 8.68 -23.84
CA GLY A 114 11.90 10.08 -23.54
C GLY A 114 11.84 10.43 -22.04
N GLY A 115 12.12 9.46 -21.16
CA GLY A 115 12.13 9.65 -19.71
C GLY A 115 10.75 10.01 -19.14
N GLU A 116 10.75 10.92 -18.16
CA GLU A 116 9.54 11.35 -17.45
C GLU A 116 8.45 11.89 -18.38
N LYS A 117 8.82 12.62 -19.44
CA LYS A 117 7.83 13.13 -20.40
C LYS A 117 7.09 12.00 -21.10
N ALA A 118 7.81 11.00 -21.60
CA ALA A 118 7.19 9.85 -22.27
C ALA A 118 6.31 9.07 -21.29
N LEU A 119 6.75 8.95 -20.04
CA LEU A 119 5.97 8.31 -18.99
C LEU A 119 4.65 9.04 -18.71
N LEU A 120 4.70 10.36 -18.59
CA LEU A 120 3.52 11.21 -18.40
C LEU A 120 2.57 11.11 -19.60
N ASP A 121 3.09 11.14 -20.83
CA ASP A 121 2.28 11.02 -22.05
C ASP A 121 1.52 9.66 -22.07
N ILE A 122 2.17 8.56 -21.69
CA ILE A 122 1.56 7.22 -21.61
C ILE A 122 0.48 7.18 -20.53
N VAL A 123 0.78 7.65 -19.32
CA VAL A 123 -0.17 7.62 -18.21
C VAL A 123 -1.38 8.49 -18.53
N MET A 124 -1.17 9.73 -18.99
CA MET A 124 -2.27 10.64 -19.34
C MET A 124 -3.16 10.05 -20.44
N ALA A 125 -2.59 9.48 -21.49
CA ALA A 125 -3.35 8.87 -22.59
C ALA A 125 -4.18 7.66 -22.15
N SER A 126 -3.77 6.95 -21.09
CA SER A 126 -4.44 5.72 -20.64
C SER A 126 -5.86 5.92 -20.09
N HIS A 127 -6.17 7.15 -19.67
CA HIS A 127 -7.42 7.50 -18.98
C HIS A 127 -7.84 8.98 -19.20
N ALA A 128 -7.35 9.66 -20.23
CA ALA A 128 -7.83 10.99 -20.57
C ALA A 128 -9.28 10.93 -21.10
N GLY A 129 -10.10 11.91 -20.72
CA GLY A 129 -11.45 12.07 -21.27
C GLY A 129 -12.53 11.19 -20.65
N ILE A 130 -12.22 10.43 -19.60
CA ILE A 130 -13.20 9.64 -18.83
C ILE A 130 -13.41 10.24 -17.43
N THR A 131 -14.55 9.92 -16.84
CA THR A 131 -14.88 10.26 -15.44
C THR A 131 -14.07 9.43 -14.45
N THR A 132 -14.03 9.86 -13.18
CA THR A 132 -13.39 9.08 -12.12
C THR A 132 -14.09 7.74 -11.91
N GLU A 133 -15.42 7.69 -12.00
CA GLU A 133 -16.19 6.46 -11.85
C GLU A 133 -15.90 5.45 -12.98
N GLU A 134 -15.75 5.94 -14.21
CA GLU A 134 -15.32 5.11 -15.34
C GLU A 134 -13.89 4.62 -15.16
N PHE A 135 -12.98 5.49 -14.69
CA PHE A 135 -11.61 5.12 -14.40
C PHE A 135 -11.53 4.02 -13.33
N ASP A 136 -12.27 4.18 -12.24
CA ASP A 136 -12.35 3.19 -11.16
C ASP A 136 -12.80 1.84 -11.69
N TRP A 137 -13.84 1.81 -12.53
CA TRP A 137 -14.33 0.57 -13.15
C TRP A 137 -13.24 -0.08 -14.03
N VAL A 138 -12.57 0.70 -14.86
CA VAL A 138 -11.49 0.22 -15.74
C VAL A 138 -10.32 -0.36 -14.94
N VAL A 139 -9.93 0.28 -13.83
CA VAL A 139 -8.88 -0.22 -12.94
C VAL A 139 -9.30 -1.52 -12.25
N ARG A 140 -10.56 -1.62 -11.77
CA ARG A 140 -11.10 -2.84 -11.16
C ARG A 140 -11.05 -4.03 -12.12
N GLU A 141 -11.52 -3.84 -13.35
CA GLU A 141 -11.52 -4.87 -14.39
C GLU A 141 -10.09 -5.32 -14.75
N TRP A 142 -9.17 -4.36 -14.86
CA TRP A 142 -7.76 -4.67 -15.13
C TRP A 142 -7.15 -5.47 -13.97
N LEU A 143 -7.33 -5.04 -12.71
CA LEU A 143 -6.78 -5.75 -11.55
C LEU A 143 -7.34 -7.17 -11.39
N ALA A 144 -8.59 -7.42 -11.81
CA ALA A 144 -9.19 -8.75 -11.77
C ALA A 144 -8.50 -9.75 -12.73
N THR A 145 -8.11 -9.28 -13.91
CA THR A 145 -7.69 -10.15 -15.03
C THR A 145 -6.19 -10.09 -15.32
N ALA A 146 -5.55 -8.94 -15.14
CA ALA A 146 -4.15 -8.75 -15.44
C ALA A 146 -3.25 -9.56 -14.50
N ARG A 147 -2.11 -9.99 -15.04
CA ARG A 147 -1.12 -10.80 -14.33
C ARG A 147 0.27 -10.24 -14.59
N HIS A 148 1.08 -10.23 -13.55
CA HIS A 148 2.45 -9.77 -13.65
C HIS A 148 3.26 -10.65 -14.63
N PRO A 149 3.98 -10.06 -15.60
CA PRO A 149 4.51 -10.78 -16.76
C PRO A 149 5.56 -11.85 -16.41
N GLN A 150 6.30 -11.67 -15.32
CA GLN A 150 7.36 -12.61 -14.93
C GLN A 150 6.89 -13.66 -13.91
N THR A 151 5.90 -13.33 -13.08
CA THR A 151 5.48 -14.19 -11.96
C THR A 151 4.14 -14.86 -12.22
N GLY A 152 3.35 -14.37 -13.19
CA GLY A 152 2.01 -14.85 -13.49
C GLY A 152 0.98 -14.59 -12.39
N ARG A 153 1.32 -13.82 -11.35
CA ARG A 153 0.44 -13.56 -10.20
C ARG A 153 -0.44 -12.33 -10.45
N PRO A 154 -1.67 -12.27 -9.88
CA PRO A 154 -2.42 -11.03 -9.81
C PRO A 154 -1.63 -9.96 -9.04
N TYR A 155 -1.67 -8.71 -9.51
CA TYR A 155 -0.92 -7.60 -8.91
C TYR A 155 -1.28 -7.36 -7.43
N THR A 156 -2.57 -7.42 -7.08
CA THR A 156 -3.06 -7.32 -5.68
C THR A 156 -2.66 -8.49 -4.79
N LYS A 157 -2.04 -9.53 -5.35
CA LYS A 157 -1.45 -10.65 -4.59
C LYS A 157 0.07 -10.58 -4.52
N MET A 158 0.69 -9.57 -5.12
CA MET A 158 2.13 -9.29 -5.03
C MET A 158 2.45 -8.24 -3.96
N VAL A 159 1.65 -8.25 -2.90
CA VAL A 159 1.83 -7.47 -1.67
C VAL A 159 2.83 -8.14 -0.74
N PHE A 160 3.44 -7.36 0.13
CA PHE A 160 4.37 -7.88 1.14
C PHE A 160 3.61 -8.24 2.42
N GLN A 161 3.49 -9.54 2.69
CA GLN A 161 2.84 -10.04 3.90
C GLN A 161 3.36 -9.40 5.20
N PRO A 162 4.68 -9.20 5.41
CA PRO A 162 5.18 -8.49 6.60
C PRO A 162 4.62 -7.07 6.74
N MET A 163 4.35 -6.39 5.62
CA MET A 163 3.83 -5.02 5.62
C MET A 163 2.33 -4.97 5.92
N LEU A 164 1.57 -6.00 5.52
CA LEU A 164 0.17 -6.15 5.96
C LEU A 164 0.10 -6.31 7.48
N GLU A 165 0.95 -7.16 8.04
CA GLU A 165 1.05 -7.35 9.50
C GLU A 165 1.45 -6.05 10.21
N LEU A 166 2.37 -5.26 9.63
CA LEU A 166 2.76 -3.97 10.20
C LEU A 166 1.61 -2.96 10.18
N LEU A 167 0.85 -2.88 9.09
CA LEU A 167 -0.33 -2.02 8.99
C LEU A 167 -1.38 -2.40 10.05
N ASP A 168 -1.67 -3.70 10.20
CA ASP A 168 -2.58 -4.21 11.23
C ASP A 168 -2.08 -3.93 12.64
N TYR A 169 -0.79 -4.18 12.90
CA TYR A 169 -0.17 -3.95 14.20
C TYR A 169 -0.24 -2.47 14.60
N LEU A 170 0.01 -1.55 13.67
CA LEU A 170 -0.09 -0.11 13.92
C LEU A 170 -1.54 0.32 14.21
N ARG A 171 -2.51 -0.16 13.41
CA ARG A 171 -3.93 0.15 13.64
C ARG A 171 -4.44 -0.40 14.97
N ALA A 172 -4.00 -1.60 15.37
CA ALA A 172 -4.30 -2.18 16.68
C ALA A 172 -3.78 -1.33 17.85
N HIS A 173 -2.82 -0.45 17.60
CA HIS A 173 -2.27 0.52 18.54
C HIS A 173 -2.70 1.97 18.24
N GLU A 174 -3.81 2.12 17.53
CA GLU A 174 -4.51 3.38 17.26
C GLU A 174 -3.71 4.37 16.40
N PHE A 175 -2.76 3.87 15.60
CA PHE A 175 -2.17 4.65 14.53
C PHE A 175 -3.14 4.76 13.35
N LYS A 176 -3.16 5.93 12.73
CA LYS A 176 -3.75 6.14 11.41
C LYS A 176 -2.70 5.87 10.35
N THR A 177 -2.97 4.90 9.49
CA THR A 177 -2.08 4.51 8.39
C THR A 177 -2.49 5.21 7.09
N PHE A 178 -1.57 5.94 6.47
CA PHE A 178 -1.76 6.64 5.20
C PHE A 178 -0.83 6.10 4.13
N ILE A 179 -1.27 6.16 2.88
CA ILE A 179 -0.41 5.95 1.71
C ILE A 179 0.02 7.32 1.18
N VAL A 180 1.32 7.53 1.04
CA VAL A 180 1.95 8.71 0.46
C VAL A 180 2.87 8.22 -0.66
N SER A 181 2.36 8.23 -1.89
CA SER A 181 3.04 7.63 -3.04
C SER A 181 3.10 8.59 -4.22
N GLY A 182 4.07 8.36 -5.11
CA GLY A 182 4.13 9.00 -6.43
C GLY A 182 3.14 8.42 -7.45
N GLY A 183 2.51 7.28 -7.13
CA GLY A 183 1.45 6.69 -7.95
C GLY A 183 0.14 7.50 -7.96
N GLY A 184 -0.71 7.22 -8.94
CA GLY A 184 -2.01 7.88 -9.08
C GLY A 184 -2.96 7.54 -7.94
N ILE A 185 -3.47 8.57 -7.25
CA ILE A 185 -4.38 8.42 -6.12
C ILE A 185 -5.64 7.61 -6.47
N GLU A 186 -6.29 7.91 -7.59
CA GLU A 186 -7.51 7.21 -8.00
C GLU A 186 -7.23 5.74 -8.36
N PHE A 187 -6.04 5.44 -8.88
CA PHE A 187 -5.64 4.06 -9.17
C PHE A 187 -5.51 3.24 -7.87
N MET A 188 -4.93 3.83 -6.83
CA MET A 188 -4.76 3.15 -5.54
C MET A 188 -6.06 2.99 -4.76
N ARG A 189 -6.92 4.02 -4.75
CA ARG A 189 -8.21 4.00 -4.02
C ARG A 189 -9.10 2.82 -4.40
N VAL A 190 -8.98 2.33 -5.62
CA VAL A 190 -9.74 1.18 -6.13
C VAL A 190 -9.50 -0.11 -5.33
N PHE A 191 -8.30 -0.31 -4.78
CA PHE A 191 -7.91 -1.55 -4.11
C PHE A 191 -7.34 -1.38 -2.69
N ALA A 192 -6.91 -0.18 -2.32
CA ALA A 192 -6.16 0.04 -1.07
C ALA A 192 -6.95 -0.35 0.19
N GLU A 193 -8.26 -0.11 0.23
CA GLU A 193 -9.07 -0.50 1.38
C GLU A 193 -9.16 -2.02 1.51
N ASP A 194 -9.51 -2.72 0.42
CA ASP A 194 -9.64 -4.18 0.39
C ASP A 194 -8.32 -4.92 0.64
N VAL A 195 -7.20 -4.36 0.18
CA VAL A 195 -5.89 -5.01 0.20
C VAL A 195 -5.07 -4.63 1.43
N TYR A 196 -5.13 -3.37 1.87
CA TYR A 196 -4.29 -2.82 2.94
C TYR A 196 -5.06 -2.39 4.19
N GLY A 197 -6.39 -2.33 4.13
CA GLY A 197 -7.22 -1.73 5.18
C GLY A 197 -7.01 -0.22 5.31
N VAL A 198 -6.61 0.45 4.23
CA VAL A 198 -6.41 1.91 4.19
C VAL A 198 -7.57 2.53 3.38
N PRO A 199 -8.50 3.27 4.03
CA PRO A 199 -9.65 3.85 3.34
C PRO A 199 -9.28 5.04 2.43
N PRO A 200 -10.16 5.41 1.47
CA PRO A 200 -9.93 6.49 0.48
C PRO A 200 -9.78 7.92 1.02
#